data_AF-A0AA96N569-F1
#
_entry.id   AF-A0AA96N569-F1
#
_cell.length_a   1.000
_cell.length_b   1.000
_cell.length_c   1.000
_cell.angle_alpha   90.00
_cell.angle_beta   90.00
_cell.angle_gamma   90.00
#
_symmetry.space_group_name_H-M   'P 1'
#
loop_
_entity.id
_entity.type
_entity.pdbx_description
1 polymer ?
#
loop_
_entity_poly.entity_id
_entity_poly.type
_entity_poly.pdbx_seq_one_letter_code
_entity_poly.pdbx_strand_id
1 'polypeptide(L)' 'MINNQSSLMLAVQINKLHRLMILNAKIYGLGSQETLYYSEQLDELILQYQFQNRCSS' A
#
# COMPACT_ATOMS: atom_id res chain seq x y z
N MET A 1 6.44 -11.11 21.38
CA MET A 1 6.00 -11.66 20.07
C MET A 1 4.80 -10.87 19.52
N ILE A 2 4.96 -9.58 19.19
CA ILE A 2 3.83 -8.73 18.74
C ILE A 2 3.98 -8.28 17.26
N ASN A 3 5.14 -8.49 16.62
CA ASN A 3 5.45 -7.80 15.36
C ASN A 3 5.01 -8.50 14.06
N ASN A 4 4.67 -9.79 14.08
CA ASN A 4 4.47 -10.53 12.82
C ASN A 4 3.05 -10.39 12.23
N GLN A 5 2.03 -10.26 13.09
CA GLN A 5 0.64 -10.18 12.64
C GLN A 5 0.29 -8.79 12.06
N SER A 6 0.81 -7.72 12.66
CA SER A 6 0.60 -6.34 12.17
C SER A 6 1.28 -6.11 10.82
N SER A 7 2.53 -6.59 10.68
CA SER A 7 3.26 -6.58 9.41
C SER A 7 2.53 -7.36 8.31
N LEU A 8 2.00 -8.55 8.64
CA LEU A 8 1.21 -9.34 7.69
C LEU A 8 -0.08 -8.63 7.25
N MET A 9 -0.79 -7.98 8.17
CA MET A 9 -2.00 -7.21 7.84
C MET A 9 -1.69 -6.03 6.91
N LEU A 10 -0.61 -5.29 7.17
CA LEU A 10 -0.16 -4.21 6.29
C LEU A 10 0.21 -4.73 4.90
N ALA A 11 0.93 -5.85 4.81
CA ALA A 11 1.28 -6.46 3.54
C ALA A 11 0.03 -6.86 2.72
N VAL A 12 -1.02 -7.37 3.38
CA VAL A 12 -2.31 -7.66 2.73
C VAL A 12 -2.99 -6.39 2.22
N GLN A 13 -2.99 -5.32 3.01
CA GLN A 13 -3.58 -4.04 2.62
C GLN A 13 -2.85 -3.39 1.44
N ILE A 14 -1.51 -3.38 1.46
CA ILE A 14 -0.65 -2.91 0.35
C ILE A 14 -1.01 -3.66 -0.94
N ASN A 15 -1.09 -4.99 -0.88
CA ASN A 15 -1.42 -5.80 -2.06
C ASN A 15 -2.84 -5.52 -2.59
N LYS A 16 -3.81 -5.30 -1.70
CA LYS A 16 -5.17 -4.93 -2.10
C LYS A 16 -5.20 -3.57 -2.80
N LEU A 17 -4.55 -2.56 -2.23
CA LEU A 17 -4.49 -1.22 -2.81
C LEU A 17 -3.73 -1.20 -4.13
N HIS A 18 -2.64 -1.93 -4.25
CA HIS A 18 -1.90 -2.05 -5.50
C HIS A 18 -2.76 -2.63 -6.64
N ARG A 19 -3.57 -3.66 -6.36
CA ARG A 19 -4.50 -4.21 -7.34
C ARG A 19 -5.57 -3.20 -7.77
N LEU A 20 -6.10 -2.42 -6.83
CA LEU A 20 -7.06 -1.36 -7.12
C LEU A 20 -6.45 -0.25 -7.96
N MET A 21 -5.23 0.20 -7.63
CA MET A 21 -4.49 1.20 -8.42
C MET A 21 -4.29 0.71 -9.87
N ILE A 22 -3.83 -0.53 -10.07
CA ILE A 22 -3.66 -1.10 -11.41
C ILE A 22 -5.00 -1.16 -12.18
N LEU A 23 -6.09 -1.55 -11.51
CA LEU A 23 -7.41 -1.59 -12.13
C LEU A 23 -7.84 -0.19 -12.58
N ASN A 24 -7.67 0.82 -11.73
CA ASN A 24 -8.02 2.20 -12.07
C ASN A 24 -7.12 2.76 -13.17
N ALA A 25 -5.82 2.46 -13.13
CA ALA A 25 -4.89 2.85 -14.19
C ALA A 25 -5.30 2.29 -15.56
N LYS A 26 -5.85 1.07 -15.59
CA LYS A 26 -6.35 0.45 -16.83
C LYS A 26 -7.66 1.07 -17.33
N ILE A 27 -8.51 1.55 -16.44
CA ILE A 27 -9.84 2.11 -16.80
C ILE A 27 -9.73 3.61 -17.12
N TYR A 28 -9.03 4.37 -16.27
CA TYR A 28 -9.01 5.83 -16.28
C TYR A 28 -7.66 6.42 -16.69
N GLY A 29 -6.61 5.59 -16.75
CA GLY A 29 -5.24 6.03 -17.03
C GLY A 29 -4.42 6.34 -15.77
N LEU A 30 -3.10 6.29 -15.90
CA LEU A 30 -2.17 6.48 -14.78
C LEU A 30 -2.21 7.88 -14.16
N GLY A 31 -2.54 8.90 -14.95
CA GLY A 31 -2.66 10.28 -14.48
C GLY A 31 -4.06 10.66 -13.99
N SER A 32 -5.00 9.72 -13.92
CA SER A 32 -6.35 10.02 -13.45
C SER A 32 -6.36 10.27 -11.94
N GLN A 33 -7.30 11.09 -11.48
CA GLN A 33 -7.44 11.40 -10.06
C GLN A 33 -7.68 10.14 -9.21
N GLU A 34 -8.45 9.18 -9.74
CA GLU A 34 -8.73 7.89 -9.10
C GLU A 34 -7.46 7.06 -8.94
N THR A 35 -6.61 7.02 -9.96
CA THR A 35 -5.34 6.29 -9.91
C THR A 35 -4.36 6.95 -8.95
N LEU A 36 -4.26 8.29 -8.98
CA LEU A 36 -3.40 9.05 -8.07
C LEU A 36 -3.83 8.88 -6.60
N TYR A 37 -5.13 8.90 -6.32
CA TYR A 37 -5.67 8.67 -4.97
C TYR A 37 -5.24 7.31 -4.38
N TYR A 38 -5.26 6.25 -5.20
CA TYR A 38 -4.78 4.94 -4.75
C TYR A 38 -3.26 4.87 -4.65
N SER A 39 -2.52 5.61 -5.50
CA SER A 39 -1.07 5.71 -5.42
C SER A 39 -0.62 6.34 -4.10
N GLU A 40 -1.23 7.45 -3.70
CA GLU A 40 -0.89 8.17 -2.45
C GLU A 40 -1.11 7.30 -1.21
N GLN A 41 -2.25 6.60 -1.13
CA GLN A 41 -2.52 5.66 -0.03
C GLN A 41 -1.57 4.46 -0.03
N LEU A 42 -1.18 3.97 -1.20
CA LEU A 42 -0.24 2.87 -1.32
C LEU A 42 1.14 3.28 -0.78
N ASP A 43 1.60 4.48 -1.12
CA ASP A 43 2.87 5.02 -0.63
C ASP A 43 2.89 5.16 0.90
N GLU A 44 1.79 5.65 1.50
CA GLU A 44 1.68 5.76 2.95
C GLU A 44 1.81 4.39 3.65
N LEU A 45 1.10 3.38 3.15
CA LEU A 45 1.17 2.04 3.75
C LEU A 45 2.53 1.38 3.56
N ILE A 46 3.18 1.59 2.41
CA ILE A 46 4.54 1.12 2.17
C ILE A 46 5.51 1.76 3.17
N LEU A 47 5.39 3.06 3.42
CA LEU A 47 6.20 3.75 4.42
C LEU A 47 5.96 3.18 5.81
N GLN A 48 4.71 3.01 6.23
CA GLN A 48 4.37 2.41 7.53
C GLN A 48 4.97 1.01 7.69
N TYR A 49 4.85 0.17 6.65
CA TYR A 49 5.43 -1.18 6.65
C TYR A 49 6.97 -1.15 6.77
N GLN A 50 7.63 -0.26 6.05
CA GLN A 50 9.08 -0.10 6.13
C GLN A 50 9.53 0.41 7.49
N PHE A 51 8.83 1.39 8.08
CA PHE A 51 9.15 1.91 9.40
C PHE A 51 8.99 0.84 10.49
N GLN A 52 7.91 0.06 10.45
CA GLN A 52 7.71 -1.05 11.39
C GLN A 52 8.84 -2.08 11.30
N ASN A 53 9.30 -2.41 10.09
CA ASN A 53 10.41 -3.36 9.92
C ASN A 53 11.77 -2.76 10.30
N ARG A 54 11.97 -1.44 10.21
CA ARG A 54 13.23 -0.77 10.61
C ARG A 54 13.34 -0.60 12.13
N CYS A 55 12.26 -0.23 12.82
CA CYS A 55 12.24 -0.06 14.28
C CYS A 55 12.22 -1.39 15.07
N SER A 56 12.29 -2.53 14.37
CA SER A 56 12.36 -3.88 14.95
C SER A 56 13.80 -4.35 15.22
N SER A 57 14.80 -3.48 15.02
CA SER A 57 16.24 -3.79 15.12
C SER A 57 16.80 -3.43 16.49
#